data_AF-A0AA38PC61-F1
#
_entry.id   AF-A0AA38PC61-F1
#
_cell.length_a   1.000
_cell.length_b   1.000
_cell.length_c   1.000
_cell.angle_alpha   90.00
_cell.angle_beta   90.00
_cell.angle_gamma   90.00
#
_symmetry.space_group_name_H-M   'P 1'
#
loop_
_entity.id
_entity.type
_entity.pdbx_description
1 polymer ?
#
loop_
_entity_poly.entity_id
_entity_poly.type
_entity_poly.pdbx_seq_one_letter_code
_entity_poly.pdbx_strand_id
1 'polypeptide(L)'
;MLFSILVTILTAASTITADQLRFDTTYDNENQSLATVACSNGENGLLTKNFTTFGSLPNFPNIGGASAVTMFNSPNCGSCWNVTFTNASTGDNTTLSILAIDVAATGFVVSLEAMNNLTDGNAVALGVVNVDSVQVNSSVCGL
;
A
#
# COMPACT_ATOMS: atom_id res chain seq x y z
N MET A 1 -22.44 -46.11 30.52
CA MET A 1 -22.16 -44.74 31.00
C MET A 1 -21.61 -43.97 29.80
N LEU A 2 -22.43 -43.09 29.21
CA LEU A 2 -22.06 -42.32 28.02
C LEU A 2 -21.61 -40.93 28.50
N PHE A 3 -20.31 -40.62 28.41
CA PHE A 3 -19.79 -39.29 28.73
C PHE A 3 -19.92 -38.40 27.50
N SER A 4 -20.84 -37.43 27.54
CA SER A 4 -20.97 -36.37 26.55
C SER A 4 -19.92 -35.29 26.84
N ILE A 5 -18.98 -35.07 25.91
CA ILE A 5 -17.97 -34.01 26.01
C ILE A 5 -18.51 -32.79 25.24
N LEU A 6 -18.86 -31.74 25.98
CA LEU A 6 -19.28 -30.46 25.42
C LEU A 6 -18.03 -29.64 25.07
N VAL A 7 -17.62 -29.62 23.80
CA VAL A 7 -16.52 -28.78 23.31
C VAL A 7 -17.06 -27.36 23.09
N THR A 8 -16.61 -26.41 23.90
CA THR A 8 -16.90 -24.98 23.73
C THR A 8 -15.91 -24.39 22.75
N ILE A 9 -16.38 -24.02 21.55
CA ILE A 9 -15.58 -23.33 20.53
C ILE A 9 -15.55 -21.85 20.89
N LEU A 10 -14.40 -21.37 21.40
CA LEU A 10 -14.14 -19.95 21.61
C LEU A 10 -13.75 -19.31 20.27
N THR A 11 -14.66 -18.61 19.61
CA THR A 11 -14.34 -17.83 18.42
C THR A 11 -13.61 -16.56 18.81
N ALA A 12 -12.30 -16.51 18.53
CA ALA A 12 -11.53 -15.28 18.61
C ALA A 12 -12.03 -14.31 17.53
N ALA A 13 -12.65 -13.20 17.95
CA ALA A 13 -12.99 -12.11 17.05
C ALA A 13 -11.70 -11.33 16.73
N SER A 14 -11.15 -11.53 15.53
CA SER A 14 -10.07 -10.69 15.00
C SER A 14 -10.66 -9.33 14.62
N THR A 15 -10.29 -8.28 15.35
CA THR A 15 -10.56 -6.90 14.94
C THR A 15 -9.69 -6.58 13.73
N ILE A 16 -10.29 -6.52 12.54
CA ILE A 16 -9.61 -6.02 11.34
C ILE A 16 -9.48 -4.50 11.54
N THR A 17 -8.28 -4.03 11.87
CA THR A 17 -7.98 -2.61 11.89
C THR A 17 -7.67 -2.17 10.46
N ALA A 18 -8.51 -1.30 9.91
CA ALA A 18 -8.25 -0.70 8.61
C ALA A 18 -6.93 0.08 8.64
N ASP A 19 -6.17 0.02 7.55
CA ASP A 19 -4.97 0.82 7.37
C ASP A 19 -5.32 2.26 7.05
N GLN A 20 -4.46 3.20 7.42
CA GLN A 20 -4.59 4.59 6.99
C GLN A 20 -3.86 4.81 5.68
N LEU A 21 -4.48 5.53 4.74
CA LEU A 21 -3.86 5.98 3.50
C LEU A 21 -3.98 7.50 3.39
N ARG A 22 -2.85 8.15 3.12
CA ARG A 22 -2.72 9.60 2.88
C ARG A 22 -1.82 9.85 1.68
N PHE A 23 -1.64 11.11 1.27
CA PHE A 23 -0.79 11.44 0.12
C PHE A 23 0.47 12.25 0.48
N ASP A 24 1.48 12.17 -0.38
CA ASP A 24 2.65 13.06 -0.45
C ASP A 24 2.96 13.34 -1.93
N THR A 25 3.00 14.63 -2.30
CA THR A 25 3.19 15.06 -3.70
C THR A 25 4.55 14.73 -4.28
N THR A 26 5.52 14.32 -3.45
CA THR A 26 6.83 13.84 -3.91
C THR A 26 6.68 12.60 -4.80
N TYR A 27 5.70 11.74 -4.50
CA TYR A 27 5.45 10.52 -5.28
C TYR A 27 4.79 10.79 -6.64
N ASP A 28 4.26 11.99 -6.87
CA ASP A 28 3.75 12.43 -8.18
C ASP A 28 4.87 12.89 -9.13
N ASN A 29 6.09 13.11 -8.63
CA ASN A 29 7.19 13.58 -9.47
C ASN A 29 7.86 12.41 -10.20
N GLU A 30 7.51 12.21 -11.48
CA GLU A 30 8.08 11.16 -12.34
C GLU A 30 9.62 11.18 -12.43
N ASN A 31 10.24 12.35 -12.25
CA ASN A 31 11.69 12.56 -12.36
C ASN A 31 12.41 12.37 -11.02
N GLN A 32 11.67 12.14 -9.92
CA GLN A 32 12.25 11.88 -8.61
C GLN A 32 13.07 10.58 -8.66
N SER A 33 14.32 10.64 -8.19
CA SER A 33 15.22 9.49 -8.22
C SER A 33 14.80 8.43 -7.19
N LEU A 34 14.86 7.16 -7.57
CA LEU A 34 14.69 6.05 -6.62
C LEU A 34 15.81 6.00 -5.57
N ALA A 35 16.92 6.71 -5.76
CA ALA A 35 17.98 6.80 -4.76
C ALA A 35 17.56 7.54 -3.48
N THR A 36 16.42 8.24 -3.49
CA THR A 36 15.95 9.03 -2.32
C THR A 36 15.00 8.27 -1.39
N VAL A 37 14.66 7.02 -1.70
CA VAL A 37 13.70 6.21 -0.93
C VAL A 37 14.37 4.95 -0.35
N ALA A 38 13.75 4.32 0.64
CA ALA A 38 14.27 3.13 1.30
C ALA A 38 14.46 1.93 0.34
N CYS A 39 13.63 1.83 -0.70
CA CYS A 39 13.77 0.80 -1.73
C CYS A 39 14.66 1.22 -2.91
N SER A 40 15.71 1.98 -2.61
CA SER A 40 16.72 2.41 -3.57
C SER A 40 17.54 1.24 -4.13
N ASN A 41 18.70 0.93 -3.55
CA ASN A 41 19.59 -0.15 -3.99
C ASN A 41 19.65 -1.30 -2.95
N GLY A 42 20.64 -2.19 -3.09
CA GLY A 42 20.73 -3.43 -2.32
C GLY A 42 20.02 -4.59 -3.01
N GLU A 43 20.04 -5.76 -2.38
CA GLU A 43 19.46 -7.00 -2.94
C GLU A 43 17.96 -6.88 -3.26
N ASN A 44 17.21 -6.14 -2.45
CA ASN A 44 15.78 -5.90 -2.60
C ASN A 44 15.45 -4.55 -3.26
N GLY A 45 16.46 -3.73 -3.57
CA GLY A 45 16.28 -2.38 -4.10
C GLY A 45 15.76 -2.36 -5.54
N LEU A 46 14.97 -1.34 -5.88
CA LEU A 46 14.39 -1.15 -7.21
C LEU A 46 15.41 -0.67 -8.24
N LEU A 47 16.47 0.02 -7.82
CA LEU A 47 17.61 0.36 -8.69
C LEU A 47 18.32 -0.91 -9.21
N THR A 48 18.39 -1.96 -8.38
CA THR A 48 18.96 -3.27 -8.77
C THR A 48 18.08 -4.02 -9.77
N LYS A 49 16.81 -3.60 -9.92
CA LYS A 49 15.85 -4.12 -10.90
C LYS A 49 15.78 -3.28 -12.19
N ASN A 50 16.77 -2.41 -12.43
CA ASN A 50 16.89 -1.53 -13.60
C ASN A 50 15.87 -0.38 -13.69
N PHE A 51 15.22 -0.03 -12.59
CA PHE A 51 14.47 1.23 -12.49
C PHE A 51 15.42 2.37 -12.06
N THR A 52 15.05 3.62 -12.35
CA THR A 52 15.92 4.79 -12.10
C THR A 52 15.19 5.92 -11.38
N THR A 53 14.00 6.27 -11.86
CA THR A 53 13.13 7.31 -11.30
C THR A 53 11.76 6.74 -10.93
N PHE A 54 10.95 7.50 -10.22
CA PHE A 54 9.58 7.12 -9.90
C PHE A 54 8.78 6.81 -11.17
N GLY A 55 8.89 7.64 -12.22
CA GLY A 55 8.22 7.44 -13.50
C GLY A 55 8.69 6.24 -14.30
N SER A 56 9.87 5.67 -13.98
CA SER A 56 10.32 4.42 -14.61
C SER A 56 9.62 3.18 -14.06
N LEU A 57 8.92 3.29 -12.93
CA LEU A 57 8.21 2.18 -12.33
C LEU A 57 6.93 1.85 -13.11
N PRO A 58 6.63 0.57 -13.34
CA PRO A 58 5.51 0.14 -14.17
C PRO A 58 4.13 0.54 -13.63
N ASN A 59 4.03 0.79 -12.33
CA ASN A 59 2.78 1.17 -11.67
C ASN A 59 2.73 2.66 -11.32
N PHE A 60 3.65 3.49 -11.80
CA PHE A 60 3.55 4.95 -11.62
C PHE A 60 2.24 5.48 -12.24
N PRO A 61 1.49 6.37 -11.56
CA PRO A 61 1.80 7.04 -10.30
C PRO A 61 1.27 6.34 -9.04
N ASN A 62 0.75 5.12 -9.14
CA ASN A 62 0.25 4.30 -8.03
C ASN A 62 1.40 3.67 -7.21
N ILE A 63 2.25 4.54 -6.65
CA ILE A 63 3.44 4.19 -5.86
C ILE A 63 3.39 4.94 -4.52
N GLY A 64 4.17 4.47 -3.56
CA GLY A 64 4.31 5.19 -2.29
C GLY A 64 5.05 4.44 -1.21
N GLY A 65 5.04 5.03 -0.02
CA GLY A 65 5.47 4.39 1.21
C GLY A 65 4.43 3.42 1.75
N ALA A 66 4.87 2.30 2.33
CA ALA A 66 4.02 1.35 3.02
C ALA A 66 4.67 0.94 4.36
N SER A 67 3.88 0.72 5.41
CA SER A 67 4.39 0.29 6.72
C SER A 67 5.01 -1.10 6.71
N ALA A 68 4.75 -1.90 5.69
CA ALA A 68 5.45 -3.16 5.44
C ALA A 68 6.93 -2.94 5.05
N VAL A 69 7.29 -1.79 4.48
CA VAL A 69 8.68 -1.40 4.24
C VAL A 69 9.18 -0.72 5.51
N THR A 70 10.02 -1.41 6.28
CA THR A 70 10.45 -0.95 7.61
C THR A 70 11.82 -0.29 7.62
N MET A 71 12.62 -0.48 6.56
CA MET A 71 14.01 -0.04 6.48
C MET A 71 14.54 -0.03 5.05
N PHE A 72 15.71 0.56 4.87
CA PHE A 72 16.53 0.39 3.67
C PHE A 72 16.73 -1.09 3.33
N ASN A 73 16.63 -1.43 2.04
CA ASN A 73 16.77 -2.81 1.54
C ASN A 73 15.78 -3.81 2.19
N SER A 74 14.61 -3.34 2.62
CA SER A 74 13.55 -4.19 3.17
C SER A 74 13.17 -5.33 2.20
N PRO A 75 12.88 -6.54 2.68
CA PRO A 75 12.35 -7.62 1.83
C PRO A 75 10.98 -7.30 1.21
N ASN A 76 10.26 -6.30 1.74
CA ASN A 76 9.00 -5.83 1.19
C ASN A 76 9.16 -4.74 0.11
N CYS A 77 10.40 -4.40 -0.28
CA CYS A 77 10.63 -3.46 -1.35
C CYS A 77 10.12 -3.97 -2.70
N GLY A 78 9.26 -3.19 -3.34
CA GLY A 78 8.55 -3.59 -4.56
C GLY A 78 7.40 -4.56 -4.31
N SER A 79 6.92 -4.72 -3.08
CA SER A 79 5.66 -5.43 -2.83
C SER A 79 4.47 -4.65 -3.42
N CYS A 80 3.45 -5.39 -3.85
CA CYS A 80 2.23 -4.82 -4.44
C CYS A 80 1.05 -5.03 -3.48
N TRP A 81 0.22 -4.00 -3.32
CA TRP A 81 -0.86 -3.99 -2.34
C TRP A 81 -2.15 -3.51 -2.98
N ASN A 82 -3.21 -4.33 -2.95
CA ASN A 82 -4.53 -3.85 -3.25
C ASN A 82 -5.07 -3.13 -2.02
N VAL A 83 -5.34 -1.83 -2.16
CA VAL A 83 -6.01 -1.01 -1.14
C VAL A 83 -7.43 -0.73 -1.61
N THR A 84 -8.41 -0.93 -0.73
CA THR A 84 -9.82 -0.73 -1.02
C THR A 84 -10.37 0.36 -0.12
N PHE A 85 -10.90 1.42 -0.74
CA PHE A 85 -11.62 2.48 -0.07
C PHE A 85 -13.12 2.28 -0.26
N THR A 86 -13.87 2.32 0.84
CA THR A 86 -15.34 2.36 0.80
C THR A 86 -15.80 3.79 1.02
N ASN A 87 -16.48 4.37 0.04
CA ASN A 87 -17.06 5.69 0.18
C ASN A 87 -18.24 5.63 1.17
N ALA A 88 -18.11 6.29 2.32
CA ALA A 88 -19.13 6.24 3.37
C ALA A 88 -20.49 6.83 2.94
N SER A 89 -20.52 7.70 1.92
CA SER A 89 -21.76 8.34 1.44
C SER A 89 -22.51 7.48 0.44
N THR A 90 -21.80 6.75 -0.42
CA THR A 90 -22.42 5.94 -1.49
C THR A 90 -22.43 4.45 -1.19
N GLY A 91 -21.52 3.98 -0.33
CA GLY A 91 -21.27 2.56 -0.08
C GLY A 91 -20.44 1.87 -1.16
N ASP A 92 -19.96 2.61 -2.16
CA ASP A 92 -19.17 2.04 -3.26
C ASP A 92 -17.73 1.75 -2.83
N ASN A 93 -17.18 0.68 -3.39
CA ASN A 93 -15.79 0.30 -3.18
C ASN A 93 -14.95 0.68 -4.40
N THR A 94 -13.80 1.30 -4.16
CA THR A 94 -12.76 1.53 -5.16
C THR A 94 -11.50 0.83 -4.69
N THR A 95 -10.92 0.00 -5.56
CA THR A 95 -9.67 -0.72 -5.27
C THR A 95 -8.57 -0.22 -6.20
N LEU A 96 -7.39 0.03 -5.63
CA LEU A 96 -6.20 0.44 -6.36
C LEU A 96 -5.01 -0.46 -5.95
N SER A 97 -4.17 -0.82 -6.91
CA SER A 97 -2.92 -1.54 -6.62
C SER A 97 -1.80 -0.53 -6.41
N ILE A 98 -1.15 -0.56 -5.24
CA ILE A 98 -0.05 0.32 -4.84
C ILE A 98 1.25 -0.45 -4.83
N LEU A 99 2.27 0.09 -5.49
CA LEU A 99 3.63 -0.42 -5.44
C LEU A 99 4.39 0.25 -4.28
N ALA A 100 4.85 -0.54 -3.31
CA ALA A 100 5.58 -0.06 -2.15
C ALA A 100 7.07 0.20 -2.48
N ILE A 101 7.50 1.45 -2.36
CA ILE A 101 8.84 1.92 -2.72
C ILE A 101 9.58 2.60 -1.56
N ASP A 102 8.88 2.91 -0.48
CA ASP A 102 9.46 3.60 0.67
C ASP A 102 8.81 3.19 1.99
N VAL A 103 9.37 3.68 3.10
CA VAL A 103 8.79 3.53 4.44
C VAL A 103 7.58 4.45 4.59
N ALA A 104 6.49 3.93 5.15
CA ALA A 104 5.47 4.74 5.80
C ALA A 104 5.38 4.38 7.28
N ALA A 105 5.25 5.37 8.16
CA ALA A 105 5.15 5.11 9.60
C ALA A 105 3.90 4.29 9.96
N THR A 106 2.78 4.56 9.29
CA THR A 106 1.53 3.81 9.42
C THR A 106 0.82 3.72 8.07
N GLY A 107 0.31 2.52 7.77
CA GLY A 107 -0.43 2.21 6.54
C GLY A 107 0.34 2.63 5.30
N PHE A 108 -0.23 3.56 4.52
CA PHE A 108 0.28 3.99 3.22
C PHE A 108 0.41 5.51 3.11
N VAL A 109 1.46 5.97 2.44
CA VAL A 109 1.61 7.35 1.96
C VAL A 109 1.88 7.28 0.46
N VAL A 110 0.92 7.66 -0.37
CA VAL A 110 0.96 7.47 -1.83
C VAL A 110 1.03 8.80 -2.57
N SER A 111 1.14 8.79 -3.90
CA SER A 111 0.97 9.99 -4.70
C SER A 111 -0.42 10.61 -4.52
N LEU A 112 -0.53 11.92 -4.73
CA LEU A 112 -1.81 12.61 -4.75
C LEU A 112 -2.72 12.05 -5.85
N GLU A 113 -2.16 11.74 -7.02
CA GLU A 113 -2.91 11.13 -8.12
C GLU A 113 -3.48 9.76 -7.74
N ALA A 114 -2.71 8.90 -7.07
CA ALA A 114 -3.20 7.61 -6.60
C ALA A 114 -4.33 7.77 -5.57
N MET A 115 -4.19 8.68 -4.61
CA MET A 115 -5.26 8.92 -3.63
C MET A 115 -6.50 9.54 -4.29
N ASN A 116 -6.35 10.39 -5.31
CA ASN A 116 -7.48 10.91 -6.07
C ASN A 116 -8.19 9.81 -6.85
N ASN A 117 -7.46 8.91 -7.51
CA ASN A 117 -8.04 7.75 -8.21
C ASN A 117 -8.81 6.84 -7.25
N LEU A 118 -8.32 6.71 -6.01
CA LEU A 118 -8.98 5.91 -4.97
C LEU A 118 -10.24 6.59 -4.38
N THR A 119 -10.28 7.92 -4.38
CA THR A 119 -11.30 8.71 -3.66
C THR A 119 -12.17 9.58 -4.58
N ASP A 120 -12.18 9.28 -5.88
CA ASP A 120 -12.94 10.04 -6.90
C ASP A 120 -12.60 11.55 -6.88
N GLY A 121 -11.31 11.88 -6.83
CA GLY A 121 -10.79 13.26 -6.86
C GLY A 121 -10.84 14.02 -5.53
N ASN A 122 -11.14 13.36 -4.41
CA ASN A 122 -11.34 14.01 -3.11
C ASN A 122 -10.12 13.95 -2.16
N ALA A 123 -8.92 13.62 -2.65
CA ALA A 123 -7.76 13.36 -1.80
C ALA A 123 -7.41 14.53 -0.87
N VAL A 124 -7.41 15.77 -1.40
CA VAL A 124 -7.09 16.98 -0.62
C VAL A 124 -8.14 17.26 0.46
N ALA A 125 -9.42 17.05 0.13
CA ALA A 125 -10.52 17.32 1.06
C ALA A 125 -10.56 16.30 2.21
N LEU A 126 -10.24 15.04 1.91
CA LEU A 126 -10.22 13.96 2.90
C LEU A 126 -8.92 13.96 3.72
N GLY A 127 -7.77 14.23 3.08
CA GLY A 127 -6.43 14.25 3.67
C GLY A 127 -5.89 12.86 4.04
N VAL A 128 -6.70 12.06 4.74
CA VAL A 128 -6.44 10.67 5.10
C VAL A 128 -7.73 9.87 5.04
N VAL A 129 -7.65 8.61 4.59
CA VAL A 129 -8.77 7.67 4.56
C VAL A 129 -8.38 6.36 5.23
N ASN A 130 -9.38 5.61 5.68
CA ASN A 130 -9.19 4.23 6.09
C ASN A 130 -9.40 3.32 4.88
N VAL A 131 -8.53 2.33 4.71
CA VAL A 131 -8.57 1.35 3.62
C VAL A 131 -8.39 -0.06 4.15
N ASP A 132 -9.04 -1.02 3.49
CA ASP A 132 -8.66 -2.42 3.61
C ASP A 132 -7.47 -2.69 2.69
N SER A 133 -6.44 -3.37 3.19
CA SER A 133 -5.24 -3.67 2.40
C SER A 133 -4.96 -5.16 2.34
N VAL A 134 -4.55 -5.63 1.16
CA VAL A 134 -4.13 -7.01 0.94
C VAL A 134 -2.88 -7.01 0.07
N GLN A 135 -1.81 -7.62 0.56
CA GLN A 135 -0.62 -7.86 -0.25
C GLN A 135 -0.95 -8.86 -1.35
N VAL A 136 -0.62 -8.52 -2.59
CA VAL A 136 -0.82 -9.35 -3.78
C VAL A 136 0.53 -9.65 -4.44
N ASN A 137 0.52 -10.50 -5.46
CA ASN A 137 1.73 -10.79 -6.23
C ASN A 137 2.29 -9.50 -6.87
N SER A 138 3.61 -9.33 -6.87
CA SER A 138 4.28 -8.14 -7.42
C SER A 138 3.93 -7.87 -8.89
N SER A 139 3.63 -8.92 -9.65
CA SER A 139 3.22 -8.82 -11.06
C SER A 139 1.92 -8.03 -11.27
N VAL A 140 1.06 -7.91 -10.24
CA VAL A 140 -0.13 -7.04 -10.31
C VAL A 140 0.27 -5.58 -10.46
N CYS A 141 1.42 -5.19 -9.89
CA CYS A 141 2.03 -3.87 -10.08
C CYS A 141 3.11 -3.89 -11.18
N GLY A 142 3.22 -4.95 -11.99
CA GLY A 142 4.16 -5.05 -13.11
C GLY A 142 5.60 -5.43 -12.76
N LEU A 143 5.86 -5.95 -11.55
CA LEU A 143 7.20 -6.40 -11.10
C LEU A 143 7.38 -7.92 -11.09
#